data_AF-A0A0G4N8Z6-F1
#
_entry.id   AF-A0A0G4N8Z6-F1
#
_cell.length_a   1.000
_cell.length_b   1.000
_cell.length_c   1.000
_cell.angle_alpha   90.00
_cell.angle_beta   90.00
_cell.angle_gamma   90.00
#
_symmetry.space_group_name_H-M   'P 1'
#
loop_
_entity.id
_entity.type
_entity.pdbx_description
1 polymer ?
#
loop_
_entity_poly.entity_id
_entity_poly.type
_entity_poly.pdbx_seq_one_letter_code
_entity_poly.pdbx_strand_id
1 'polypeptide(L)'
;MDYFEVGDAYNIEQNKVGIRRMLRLIWTKGNSDEGKGVQTHLIDCYKRLFFEAPESFSPNDAANYIARNMISLTFGASPAELTSLEQLLATMMKGGLIPDFVIAKLWQVYGVQKREISRTQRRGAIIVLGMLATANPEIVVGEMETMLRTGLGAHGRADLQLAKFTCIALRRINPTGRQAKDSLFQFNRLSERHAVHVTLWYWLGHGA
;
A
#
# COMPACT_ATOMS: atom_id res chain seq x y z
N MET A 1 10.08 -20.36 7.72
CA MET A 1 10.09 -19.15 6.86
C MET A 1 11.52 -18.75 6.52
N ASP A 2 12.44 -18.99 7.46
CA ASP A 2 13.86 -18.63 7.41
C ASP A 2 14.60 -19.26 6.23
N TYR A 3 14.22 -20.47 5.80
CA TYR A 3 14.75 -21.07 4.57
C TYR A 3 14.58 -20.16 3.34
N PHE A 4 13.38 -19.59 3.16
CA PHE A 4 13.11 -18.71 2.01
C PHE A 4 13.77 -17.35 2.17
N GLU A 5 13.96 -16.90 3.41
CA GLU A 5 14.68 -15.66 3.69
C GLU A 5 16.17 -15.79 3.33
N VAL A 6 16.84 -16.83 3.86
CA VAL A 6 18.23 -17.14 3.54
C VAL A 6 18.37 -17.44 2.04
N GLY A 7 17.44 -18.19 1.45
CA GLY A 7 17.45 -18.49 0.03
C GLY A 7 17.36 -17.26 -0.87
N ASP A 8 16.75 -16.16 -0.40
CA ASP A 8 16.68 -14.90 -1.16
C ASP A 8 18.04 -14.20 -1.17
N ALA A 9 18.73 -14.19 -0.03
CA ALA A 9 20.07 -13.62 0.11
C ALA A 9 21.10 -14.30 -0.80
N TYR A 10 20.95 -15.59 -1.07
CA TYR A 10 21.79 -16.35 -2.00
C TYR A 10 21.21 -16.46 -3.42
N ASN A 11 20.09 -15.78 -3.70
CA ASN A 11 19.41 -15.77 -5.01
C ASN A 11 19.11 -17.19 -5.55
N ILE A 12 18.62 -18.07 -4.67
CA ILE A 12 18.24 -19.45 -5.03
C ILE A 12 17.06 -19.43 -6.03
N GLU A 13 17.11 -20.32 -7.01
CA GLU A 13 16.04 -20.47 -8.00
C GLU A 13 14.66 -20.76 -7.35
N GLN A 14 13.61 -20.19 -7.94
CA GLN A 14 12.21 -20.34 -7.50
C GLN A 14 11.89 -19.87 -6.06
N ASN A 15 12.85 -19.29 -5.33
CA ASN A 15 12.66 -18.83 -3.95
C ASN A 15 11.49 -17.83 -3.80
N LYS A 16 11.32 -16.96 -4.80
CA LYS A 16 10.23 -15.96 -4.86
C LYS A 16 8.83 -16.57 -4.82
N VAL A 17 8.65 -17.80 -5.31
CA VAL A 17 7.36 -18.51 -5.23
C VAL A 17 7.03 -18.86 -3.78
N GLY A 18 8.04 -19.28 -3.01
CA GLY A 18 7.92 -19.54 -1.58
C GLY A 18 7.57 -18.29 -0.79
N ILE A 19 8.29 -17.19 -1.02
CA ILE A 19 8.04 -15.89 -0.38
C ILE A 19 6.60 -15.43 -0.62
N ARG A 20 6.09 -15.52 -1.87
CA ARG A 20 4.69 -15.18 -2.17
C ARG A 20 3.70 -16.09 -1.45
N ARG A 21 3.97 -17.39 -1.35
CA ARG A 21 3.10 -18.33 -0.62
C ARG A 21 3.05 -18.04 0.88
N MET A 22 4.17 -17.60 1.47
CA MET A 22 4.23 -17.20 2.88
C MET A 22 3.25 -16.09 3.23
N LEU A 23 2.90 -15.20 2.28
CA LEU A 23 1.99 -14.08 2.52
C LEU A 23 0.62 -14.53 3.04
N ARG A 24 0.15 -15.73 2.69
CA ARG A 24 -1.12 -16.28 3.19
C ARG A 24 -1.11 -16.59 4.69
N LEU A 25 0.07 -16.77 5.29
CA LEU A 25 0.22 -17.08 6.70
C LEU A 25 -0.19 -15.91 7.61
N ILE A 26 -0.41 -14.71 7.06
CA ILE A 26 -0.95 -13.56 7.79
C ILE A 26 -2.34 -13.84 8.40
N TRP A 27 -3.07 -14.81 7.84
CA TRP A 27 -4.39 -15.23 8.31
C TRP A 27 -4.35 -16.36 9.35
N THR A 28 -3.18 -16.96 9.57
CA THR A 28 -3.02 -18.08 10.50
C THR A 28 -3.01 -17.57 11.94
N LYS A 29 -3.98 -18.01 12.73
CA LYS A 29 -4.03 -17.74 14.18
C LYS A 29 -3.38 -18.92 14.91
N GLY A 30 -2.26 -18.67 15.58
CA GLY A 30 -1.56 -19.70 16.36
C GLY A 30 -0.11 -19.34 16.65
N ASN A 31 0.41 -19.96 17.71
CA ASN A 31 1.83 -19.95 18.02
C ASN A 31 2.48 -21.14 17.31
N SER A 32 3.71 -20.96 16.85
CA SER A 32 4.57 -22.09 16.51
C SER A 32 4.98 -22.83 17.77
N ASP A 33 5.44 -24.07 17.63
CA ASP A 33 6.01 -24.86 18.72
C ASP A 33 7.24 -24.17 19.36
N GLU A 34 7.82 -23.17 18.68
CA GLU A 34 8.92 -22.32 19.14
C GLU A 34 8.45 -21.08 19.93
N GLY A 35 7.15 -20.95 20.22
CA GLY A 35 6.59 -19.86 21.02
C GLY A 35 6.43 -18.51 20.30
N LYS A 36 6.99 -18.35 19.09
CA LYS A 36 6.72 -17.19 18.23
C LYS A 36 5.40 -17.36 17.48
N GLY A 37 4.54 -16.34 17.51
CA GLY A 37 3.33 -16.29 16.70
C GLY A 37 3.67 -16.35 15.21
N VAL A 38 2.99 -17.19 14.44
CA VAL A 38 3.24 -17.36 12.99
C VAL A 38 3.13 -16.02 12.25
N GLN A 39 2.17 -15.19 12.64
CA GLN A 39 1.98 -13.84 12.10
C GLN A 39 3.17 -12.92 12.38
N THR A 40 3.70 -12.93 13.61
CA THR A 40 4.85 -12.11 14.00
C THR A 40 6.09 -12.50 13.23
N HIS A 41 6.35 -13.80 13.10
CA HIS A 41 7.50 -14.30 12.32
C HIS A 41 7.39 -13.93 10.84
N LEU A 42 6.19 -13.99 10.26
CA LEU A 42 5.96 -13.53 8.88
C LEU A 42 6.28 -12.03 8.72
N ILE A 43 5.84 -11.19 9.66
CA ILE A 43 6.11 -9.76 9.65
C ILE A 43 7.61 -9.50 9.70
N ASP A 44 8.33 -10.19 10.59
CA ASP A 44 9.78 -10.05 10.73
C ASP A 44 10.51 -10.45 9.44
N CYS A 45 10.14 -11.58 8.82
CA CYS A 45 10.72 -12.01 7.55
C CYS A 45 10.47 -10.98 6.43
N TYR A 46 9.23 -10.49 6.28
CA TYR A 46 8.92 -9.49 5.26
C TYR A 46 9.61 -8.15 5.51
N LYS A 47 9.78 -7.77 6.78
CA LYS A 47 10.53 -6.59 7.17
C LYS A 47 11.97 -6.67 6.69
N ARG A 48 12.68 -7.76 7.00
CA ARG A 48 14.07 -7.98 6.58
C ARG A 48 14.23 -8.08 5.06
N LEU A 49 13.29 -8.75 4.38
CA LEU A 49 13.35 -8.95 2.93
C LEU A 49 13.07 -7.68 2.12
N PHE A 50 12.10 -6.85 2.53
CA PHE A 50 11.58 -5.78 1.68
C PHE A 50 11.60 -4.39 2.32
N PHE A 51 11.58 -4.30 3.65
CA PHE A 51 11.36 -3.05 4.38
C PHE A 51 12.55 -2.60 5.23
N GLU A 52 13.68 -3.30 5.13
CA GLU A 52 14.98 -2.88 5.64
C GLU A 52 15.90 -2.55 4.47
N ALA A 53 16.53 -1.39 4.54
CA ALA A 53 17.52 -0.95 3.57
C ALA A 53 18.93 -1.24 4.10
N PRO A 54 19.93 -1.39 3.22
CA PRO A 54 21.32 -1.52 3.64
C PRO A 54 21.77 -0.35 4.53
N GLU A 55 22.55 -0.62 5.57
CA GLU A 55 23.03 0.39 6.54
C GLU A 55 23.86 1.51 5.88
N SER A 56 24.46 1.24 4.72
CA SER A 56 25.20 2.23 3.93
C SER A 56 24.32 3.32 3.30
N PHE A 57 22.99 3.14 3.27
CA PHE A 57 22.09 4.08 2.60
C PHE A 57 21.84 5.31 3.47
N SER A 58 21.79 6.47 2.83
CA SER A 58 21.26 7.67 3.49
C SER A 58 19.78 7.43 3.88
N PRO A 59 19.24 8.14 4.89
CA PRO A 59 17.82 8.03 5.23
C PRO A 59 16.89 8.25 4.04
N ASN A 60 17.31 9.13 3.11
CA ASN A 60 16.57 9.39 1.88
C ASN A 60 16.56 8.20 0.92
N ASP A 61 17.72 7.59 0.70
CA ASP A 61 17.88 6.44 -0.20
C ASP A 61 17.24 5.18 0.38
N ALA A 62 17.34 5.00 1.70
CA ALA A 62 16.66 3.92 2.42
C ALA A 62 15.14 3.97 2.20
N ALA A 63 14.52 5.14 2.36
CA ALA A 63 13.09 5.27 2.13
C ALA A 63 12.70 5.13 0.65
N ASN A 64 13.53 5.61 -0.28
CA ASN A 64 13.32 5.37 -1.71
C ASN A 64 13.37 3.87 -2.03
N TYR A 65 14.31 3.14 -1.43
CA TYR A 65 14.49 1.71 -1.59
C TYR A 65 13.27 0.94 -1.06
N ILE A 66 12.87 1.22 0.18
CA ILE A 66 11.70 0.58 0.82
C ILE A 66 10.42 0.87 0.02
N ALA A 67 10.18 2.13 -0.37
CA ALA A 67 8.99 2.48 -1.15
C ALA A 67 8.94 1.74 -2.51
N ARG A 68 10.08 1.61 -3.19
CA ARG A 68 10.19 0.84 -4.45
C ARG A 68 9.89 -0.64 -4.23
N ASN A 69 10.37 -1.23 -3.14
CA ASN A 69 10.11 -2.62 -2.79
C ASN A 69 8.63 -2.85 -2.45
N MET A 70 8.01 -1.96 -1.68
CA MET A 70 6.57 -2.03 -1.41
C MET A 70 5.74 -2.00 -2.71
N ILE A 71 6.12 -1.13 -3.65
CA ILE A 71 5.47 -1.04 -4.97
C ILE A 71 5.69 -2.34 -5.75
N SER A 72 6.90 -2.91 -5.75
CA SER A 72 7.22 -4.10 -6.53
C SER A 72 6.47 -5.35 -6.04
N LEU A 73 6.12 -5.42 -4.75
CA LEU A 73 5.26 -6.48 -4.20
C LEU A 73 3.85 -6.52 -4.83
N THR A 74 3.39 -5.41 -5.41
CA THR A 74 2.09 -5.36 -6.11
C THR A 74 2.15 -5.93 -7.53
N PHE A 75 3.35 -6.15 -8.09
CA PHE A 75 3.51 -6.52 -9.49
C PHE A 75 3.26 -8.01 -9.71
N GLY A 76 2.29 -8.31 -10.58
CA GLY A 76 1.90 -9.69 -10.90
C GLY A 76 1.21 -10.42 -9.74
N ALA A 77 0.82 -9.71 -8.68
CA ALA A 77 0.08 -10.26 -7.57
C ALA A 77 -1.36 -10.57 -7.99
N SER A 78 -1.82 -11.78 -7.67
CA SER A 78 -3.23 -12.17 -7.78
C SER A 78 -4.10 -11.38 -6.80
N PRO A 79 -5.43 -11.33 -7.01
CA PRO A 79 -6.35 -10.67 -6.07
C PRO A 79 -6.22 -11.20 -4.64
N ALA A 80 -6.02 -12.50 -4.47
CA ALA A 80 -5.83 -13.12 -3.16
C ALA A 80 -4.51 -12.69 -2.49
N GLU A 81 -3.43 -12.60 -3.27
CA GLU A 81 -2.14 -12.09 -2.77
C GLU A 81 -2.23 -10.62 -2.38
N LEU A 82 -2.93 -9.79 -3.15
CA LEU A 82 -3.18 -8.38 -2.78
C LEU A 82 -3.99 -8.26 -1.48
N THR A 83 -4.98 -9.13 -1.27
CA THR A 83 -5.73 -9.15 0.00
C THR A 83 -4.84 -9.51 1.19
N SER A 84 -3.97 -10.50 1.04
CA SER A 84 -3.00 -10.84 2.10
C SER A 84 -1.94 -9.75 2.29
N LEU A 85 -1.51 -9.07 1.22
CA LEU A 85 -0.60 -7.93 1.30
C LEU A 85 -1.23 -6.75 2.05
N GLU A 86 -2.51 -6.46 1.78
CA GLU A 86 -3.27 -5.42 2.50
C GLU A 86 -3.27 -5.70 4.00
N GLN A 87 -3.55 -6.95 4.40
CA GLN A 87 -3.56 -7.34 5.81
C GLN A 87 -2.18 -7.23 6.45
N LEU A 88 -1.11 -7.62 5.75
CA LEU A 88 0.27 -7.50 6.23
C LEU A 88 0.61 -6.02 6.47
N LEU A 89 0.44 -5.17 5.45
CA LEU A 89 0.80 -3.75 5.51
C LEU A 89 -0.04 -2.99 6.53
N ALA A 90 -1.34 -3.28 6.65
CA ALA A 90 -2.19 -2.69 7.68
C ALA A 90 -1.72 -3.09 9.09
N THR A 91 -1.32 -4.34 9.30
CA THR A 91 -0.79 -4.80 10.60
C THR A 91 0.53 -4.11 10.93
N MET A 92 1.43 -4.00 9.96
CA MET A 92 2.71 -3.29 10.11
C MET A 92 2.52 -1.80 10.40
N MET A 93 1.57 -1.16 9.72
CA MET A 93 1.25 0.25 9.94
C MET A 93 0.69 0.48 11.36
N LYS A 94 -0.23 -0.38 11.84
CA LYS A 94 -0.72 -0.32 13.24
C LYS A 94 0.39 -0.53 14.26
N GLY A 95 1.40 -1.34 13.93
CA GLY A 95 2.58 -1.57 14.77
C GLY A 95 3.66 -0.49 14.68
N GLY A 96 3.46 0.59 13.89
CA GLY A 96 4.45 1.66 13.74
C GLY A 96 5.72 1.25 12.99
N LEU A 97 5.67 0.16 12.21
CA LEU A 97 6.85 -0.38 11.51
C LEU A 97 7.15 0.32 10.18
N ILE A 98 6.28 1.23 9.74
CA ILE A 98 6.37 1.92 8.44
C ILE A 98 6.57 3.41 8.71
N PRO A 99 7.78 3.95 8.49
CA PRO A 99 8.07 5.36 8.74
C PRO A 99 7.32 6.30 7.80
N ASP A 100 6.90 7.46 8.30
CA ASP A 100 6.19 8.48 7.52
C ASP A 100 6.98 8.96 6.28
N PHE A 101 8.31 8.97 6.38
CA PHE A 101 9.16 9.36 5.27
C PHE A 101 9.05 8.36 4.08
N VAL A 102 8.79 7.07 4.34
CA VAL A 102 8.48 6.08 3.29
C VAL A 102 7.13 6.39 2.64
N ILE A 103 6.13 6.77 3.44
CA ILE A 103 4.79 7.17 2.95
C ILE A 103 4.91 8.40 2.04
N ALA A 104 5.72 9.38 2.43
CA ALA A 104 6.02 10.55 1.60
C ALA A 104 6.65 10.15 0.25
N LYS A 105 7.55 9.15 0.23
CA LYS A 105 8.11 8.62 -1.03
C LYS A 105 7.07 7.93 -1.90
N LEU A 106 6.13 7.19 -1.32
CA LEU A 106 5.02 6.58 -2.06
C LEU A 106 4.15 7.65 -2.73
N TRP A 107 3.81 8.73 -2.00
CA TRP A 107 3.08 9.87 -2.55
C TRP A 107 3.86 10.59 -3.65
N GLN A 108 5.17 10.79 -3.46
CA GLN A 108 6.03 11.33 -4.51
C GLN A 108 5.95 10.49 -5.77
N VAL A 109 6.08 9.16 -5.68
CA VAL A 109 5.96 8.25 -6.84
C VAL A 109 4.58 8.35 -7.49
N TYR A 110 3.50 8.36 -6.72
CA TYR A 110 2.15 8.47 -7.28
C TYR A 110 1.92 9.81 -8.00
N GLY A 111 2.32 10.91 -7.37
CA GLY A 111 2.02 12.28 -7.80
C GLY A 111 2.94 12.87 -8.87
N VAL A 112 4.01 12.17 -9.31
CA VAL A 112 4.95 12.69 -10.32
C VAL A 112 4.22 13.11 -11.59
N GLN A 113 4.39 14.38 -11.98
CA GLN A 113 3.87 14.93 -13.24
C GLN A 113 4.96 15.10 -14.32
N LYS A 114 6.15 15.58 -13.92
CA LYS A 114 7.18 16.07 -14.85
C LYS A 114 8.12 15.01 -15.40
N ARG A 115 8.15 13.82 -14.79
CA ARG A 115 9.06 12.73 -15.17
C ARG A 115 8.24 11.52 -15.58
N GLU A 116 8.71 10.83 -16.61
CA GLU A 116 8.12 9.55 -16.98
C GLU A 116 8.32 8.55 -15.86
N ILE A 117 7.21 7.99 -15.38
CA ILE A 117 7.18 6.86 -14.46
C ILE A 117 6.36 5.76 -15.10
N SER A 118 6.72 4.51 -14.83
CA SER A 118 5.93 3.40 -15.32
C SER A 118 4.49 3.46 -14.79
N ARG A 119 3.52 3.16 -15.65
CA ARG A 119 2.11 2.98 -15.24
C ARG A 119 1.96 1.95 -14.13
N THR A 120 2.80 0.90 -14.13
CA THR A 120 2.80 -0.11 -13.05
C THR A 120 3.27 0.47 -11.72
N GLN A 121 4.33 1.29 -11.71
CA GLN A 121 4.83 1.93 -10.49
C GLN A 121 3.81 2.90 -9.90
N ARG A 122 3.17 3.72 -10.75
CA ARG A 122 2.12 4.65 -10.31
C ARG A 122 0.93 3.93 -9.70
N ARG A 123 0.47 2.84 -10.33
CA ARG A 123 -0.61 2.00 -9.81
C ARG A 123 -0.21 1.34 -8.49
N GLY A 124 0.98 0.74 -8.44
CA GLY A 124 1.48 0.10 -7.22
C GLY A 124 1.57 1.07 -6.05
N ALA A 125 1.99 2.32 -6.30
CA ALA A 125 2.05 3.35 -5.26
C ALA A 125 0.68 3.62 -4.62
N ILE A 126 -0.37 3.84 -5.41
CA ILE A 126 -1.71 4.11 -4.86
C ILE A 126 -2.35 2.86 -4.23
N ILE A 127 -2.04 1.67 -4.73
CA ILE A 127 -2.45 0.41 -4.13
C ILE A 127 -1.87 0.31 -2.70
N VAL A 128 -0.55 0.49 -2.56
CA VAL A 128 0.13 0.43 -1.26
C VAL A 128 -0.39 1.51 -0.32
N LEU A 129 -0.54 2.76 -0.78
CA LEU A 129 -1.11 3.85 0.02
C LEU A 129 -2.52 3.51 0.52
N GLY A 130 -3.38 2.95 -0.34
CA GLY A 130 -4.72 2.49 0.05
C GLY A 130 -4.71 1.34 1.06
N MET A 131 -3.72 0.44 0.98
CA MET A 131 -3.52 -0.64 1.96
C MET A 131 -3.12 -0.07 3.33
N LEU A 132 -2.16 0.86 3.37
CA LEU A 132 -1.74 1.53 4.60
C LEU A 132 -2.86 2.35 5.23
N ALA A 133 -3.65 3.04 4.40
CA ALA A 133 -4.79 3.85 4.82
C ALA A 133 -5.90 3.03 5.50
N THR A 134 -5.90 1.70 5.33
CA THR A 134 -6.81 0.81 6.07
C THR A 134 -6.51 0.81 7.57
N ALA A 135 -5.25 1.03 7.95
CA ALA A 135 -4.82 1.14 9.34
C ALA A 135 -4.79 2.60 9.83
N ASN A 136 -4.33 3.52 8.99
CA ASN A 136 -4.28 4.95 9.31
C ASN A 136 -4.90 5.81 8.19
N PRO A 137 -6.18 6.20 8.30
CA PRO A 137 -6.85 7.04 7.30
C PRO A 137 -6.19 8.39 7.04
N GLU A 138 -5.43 8.95 7.98
CA GLU A 138 -4.78 10.27 7.82
C GLU A 138 -3.83 10.33 6.62
N ILE A 139 -3.23 9.18 6.27
CA ILE A 139 -2.33 9.02 5.12
C ILE A 139 -2.95 9.53 3.81
N VAL A 140 -4.26 9.35 3.63
CA VAL A 140 -4.98 9.73 2.41
C VAL A 140 -5.76 11.03 2.54
N VAL A 141 -6.07 11.47 3.76
CA VAL A 141 -6.81 12.72 3.99
C VAL A 141 -6.00 13.93 3.55
N GLY A 142 -4.71 13.98 3.91
CA GLY A 142 -3.82 15.10 3.55
C GLY A 142 -3.54 15.23 2.04
N GLU A 143 -3.75 14.16 1.28
CA GLU A 143 -3.31 14.05 -0.13
C GLU A 143 -4.48 13.90 -1.12
N MET A 144 -5.68 14.33 -0.70
CA MET A 144 -6.89 14.31 -1.53
C MET A 144 -6.71 15.05 -2.86
N GLU A 145 -6.07 16.21 -2.84
CA GLU A 145 -5.82 16.99 -4.05
C GLU A 145 -4.91 16.22 -5.04
N THR A 146 -3.86 15.59 -4.53
CA THR A 146 -2.95 14.74 -5.32
C THR A 146 -3.71 13.57 -5.94
N MET A 147 -4.62 12.94 -5.20
CA MET A 147 -5.49 11.88 -5.70
C MET A 147 -6.41 12.36 -6.83
N LEU A 148 -7.07 13.50 -6.67
CA LEU A 148 -7.94 14.08 -7.69
C LEU A 148 -7.18 14.44 -8.96
N ARG A 149 -6.10 15.21 -8.82
CA ARG A 149 -5.28 15.68 -9.95
C ARG A 149 -4.67 14.53 -10.74
N THR A 150 -4.21 13.49 -10.04
CA THR A 150 -3.48 12.39 -10.65
C THR A 150 -4.41 11.27 -11.10
N GLY A 151 -5.07 10.60 -10.16
CA GLY A 151 -5.81 9.37 -10.40
C GLY A 151 -7.20 9.58 -10.95
N LEU A 152 -7.79 10.76 -10.75
CA LEU A 152 -9.07 11.16 -11.36
C LEU A 152 -8.90 12.24 -12.44
N GLY A 153 -7.66 12.62 -12.74
CA GLY A 153 -7.30 13.53 -13.82
C GLY A 153 -6.88 12.78 -15.10
N ALA A 154 -5.92 13.35 -15.83
CA ALA A 154 -5.47 12.84 -17.13
C ALA A 154 -4.90 11.41 -17.04
N HIS A 155 -4.12 11.11 -15.99
CA HIS A 155 -3.54 9.77 -15.84
C HIS A 155 -4.58 8.71 -15.52
N GLY A 156 -5.60 9.05 -14.72
CA GLY A 156 -6.76 8.17 -14.49
C GLY A 156 -7.48 7.82 -15.78
N ARG A 157 -7.77 8.82 -16.62
CA ARG A 157 -8.46 8.61 -17.90
C ARG A 157 -7.66 7.72 -18.86
N ALA A 158 -6.33 7.77 -18.78
CA ALA A 158 -5.44 6.92 -19.56
C ALA A 158 -5.26 5.49 -18.98
N ASP A 159 -5.58 5.27 -17.70
CA ASP A 159 -5.46 3.98 -17.00
C ASP A 159 -6.58 3.82 -15.97
N LEU A 160 -7.68 3.18 -16.38
CA LEU A 160 -8.85 3.00 -15.52
C LEU A 160 -8.57 2.18 -14.25
N GLN A 161 -7.52 1.34 -14.24
CA GLN A 161 -7.11 0.65 -13.01
C GLN A 161 -6.52 1.64 -12.00
N LEU A 162 -5.76 2.65 -12.47
CA LEU A 162 -5.28 3.73 -11.61
C LEU A 162 -6.46 4.46 -10.95
N ALA A 163 -7.44 4.90 -11.75
CA ALA A 163 -8.64 5.58 -11.25
C ALA A 163 -9.40 4.72 -10.22
N LYS A 164 -9.59 3.43 -10.52
CA LYS A 164 -10.21 2.47 -9.59
C LYS A 164 -9.49 2.43 -8.24
N PHE A 165 -8.17 2.26 -8.23
CA PHE A 165 -7.42 2.17 -6.97
C PHE A 165 -7.34 3.51 -6.24
N THR A 166 -7.32 4.63 -6.96
CA THR A 166 -7.48 5.96 -6.36
C THR A 166 -8.84 6.13 -5.67
N CYS A 167 -9.94 5.68 -6.28
CA CYS A 167 -11.25 5.66 -5.63
C CYS A 167 -11.26 4.78 -4.38
N ILE A 168 -10.62 3.60 -4.43
CA ILE A 168 -10.49 2.72 -3.26
C ILE A 168 -9.74 3.44 -2.13
N ALA A 169 -8.64 4.13 -2.43
CA ALA A 169 -7.88 4.90 -1.45
C ALA A 169 -8.71 6.08 -0.88
N LEU A 170 -9.42 6.84 -1.73
CA LEU A 170 -10.34 7.90 -1.29
C LEU A 170 -11.43 7.37 -0.36
N ARG A 171 -11.96 6.17 -0.62
CA ARG A 171 -12.97 5.55 0.25
C ARG A 171 -12.43 5.29 1.67
N ARG A 172 -11.11 5.12 1.84
CA ARG A 172 -10.50 4.87 3.16
C ARG A 172 -10.54 6.09 4.09
N ILE A 173 -10.81 7.29 3.57
CA ILE A 173 -11.00 8.52 4.38
C ILE A 173 -12.14 8.34 5.39
N ASN A 174 -13.23 7.73 4.95
CA ASN A 174 -14.40 7.44 5.79
C ASN A 174 -14.56 5.91 5.89
N PRO A 175 -13.84 5.26 6.81
CA PRO A 175 -13.94 3.81 6.97
C PRO A 175 -15.38 3.41 7.32
N THR A 176 -15.82 2.28 6.79
CA THR A 176 -17.18 1.74 7.01
C THR A 176 -17.14 0.39 7.72
N GLY A 177 -18.19 0.05 8.46
CA GLY A 177 -18.34 -1.28 9.08
C GLY A 177 -17.36 -1.53 10.23
N ARG A 178 -16.71 -2.70 10.27
CA ARG A 178 -15.73 -3.04 11.33
C ARG A 178 -14.56 -2.05 11.40
N GLN A 179 -14.13 -1.52 10.26
CA GLN A 179 -13.05 -0.52 10.21
C GLN A 179 -13.44 0.83 10.82
N ALA A 180 -14.74 1.17 10.84
CA ALA A 180 -15.23 2.38 11.49
C ALA A 180 -15.21 2.27 13.03
N LYS A 181 -15.42 1.07 13.57
CA LYS A 181 -15.42 0.83 15.03
C LYS A 181 -14.03 0.96 15.65
N ASP A 182 -13.00 0.61 14.89
CA ASP A 182 -11.60 0.71 15.30
C ASP A 182 -10.97 2.07 14.95
N SER A 183 -11.69 2.95 14.25
CA SER A 183 -11.17 4.25 13.85
C SER A 183 -11.29 5.25 15.00
N LEU A 184 -10.15 5.81 15.41
CA LEU A 184 -10.10 6.90 16.40
C LEU A 184 -10.52 8.25 15.80
N PHE A 185 -10.73 8.33 14.47
CA PHE A 185 -10.96 9.57 13.74
C PHE A 185 -12.35 9.57 13.10
N GLN A 186 -13.20 10.52 13.48
CA GLN A 186 -14.43 10.82 12.78
C GLN A 186 -14.21 12.01 11.85
N PHE A 187 -14.12 11.75 10.54
CA PHE A 187 -14.07 12.81 9.55
C PHE A 187 -15.48 13.26 9.19
N ASN A 188 -15.71 14.57 9.24
CA ASN A 188 -16.94 15.15 8.70
C ASN A 188 -16.98 14.89 7.19
N ARG A 189 -18.15 14.45 6.71
CA ARG A 189 -18.37 14.28 5.28
C ARG A 189 -18.16 15.61 4.57
N LEU A 190 -17.53 15.54 3.40
CA LEU A 190 -17.32 16.71 2.55
C LEU A 190 -18.68 17.24 2.07
N SER A 191 -18.77 18.55 1.90
CA SER A 191 -19.93 19.17 1.26
C SER A 191 -20.10 18.61 -0.16
N GLU A 192 -21.35 18.52 -0.64
CA GLU A 192 -21.66 18.02 -1.99
C GLU A 192 -21.01 18.86 -3.11
N ARG A 193 -20.66 20.11 -2.83
CA ARG A 193 -19.94 21.00 -3.76
C ARG A 193 -18.42 20.78 -3.78
N HIS A 194 -17.90 19.93 -2.92
CA HIS A 194 -16.47 19.68 -2.84
C HIS A 194 -15.96 19.01 -4.13
N ALA A 195 -14.75 19.36 -4.56
CA ALA A 195 -14.17 18.92 -5.83
C ALA A 195 -14.18 17.38 -6.01
N VAL A 196 -14.07 16.61 -4.92
CA VAL A 196 -14.19 15.14 -4.94
C VAL A 196 -15.55 14.70 -5.48
N HIS A 197 -16.65 15.25 -4.98
CA HIS A 197 -17.99 14.86 -5.41
C HIS A 197 -18.22 15.19 -6.88
N VAL A 198 -17.85 16.41 -7.29
CA VAL A 198 -17.97 16.86 -8.69
C VAL A 198 -17.15 15.98 -9.64
N THR A 199 -15.91 15.66 -9.24
CA THR A 199 -15.03 14.83 -10.05
C THR A 199 -15.58 13.41 -10.18
N LEU A 200 -15.99 12.78 -9.08
CA LEU A 200 -16.59 11.44 -9.10
C LEU A 200 -17.89 11.40 -9.92
N TRP A 201 -18.71 12.46 -9.82
CA TRP A 201 -19.95 12.57 -10.59
C TRP A 201 -19.69 12.62 -12.11
N TYR A 202 -18.66 13.36 -12.54
CA TYR A 202 -18.23 13.37 -13.93
C TYR A 202 -17.75 11.98 -14.40
N TRP A 203 -17.02 11.27 -13.55
CA TRP A 203 -16.52 9.91 -13.85
C TRP A 203 -17.63 8.87 -14.00
N LEU A 204 -18.81 9.09 -13.41
CA LEU A 204 -19.98 8.21 -13.54
C LEU A 204 -20.81 8.48 -14.81
N GLY A 205 -20.37 9.40 -15.68
CA GLY A 205 -21.03 9.66 -16.96
C GLY A 205 -22.28 10.52 -16.89
N HIS A 206 -22.53 11.18 -15.76
CA HIS A 206 -23.67 12.08 -15.60
C HIS A 206 -23.39 13.52 -16.08
N GLY A 207 -22.15 13.82 -16.49
CA GLY A 207 -21.73 15.14 -16.97
C GLY A 207 -21.44 15.17 -18.48
N ALA A 208 -22.40 14.73 -19.30
CA ALA A 208 -22.47 15.03 -20.72
C ALA A 208 -23.59 16.05 -20.97
#